data_AF-A0ABD1CCL3-F1
#
_entry.id   AF-A0ABD1CCL3-F1
#
_cell.length_a   1.000
_cell.length_b   1.000
_cell.length_c   1.000
_cell.angle_alpha   90.00
_cell.angle_beta   90.00
_cell.angle_gamma   90.00
#
_symmetry.space_group_name_H-M   'P 1'
#
loop_
_entity.id
_entity.type
_entity.pdbx_description
1 polymer ?
#
loop_
_entity_poly.entity_id
_entity_poly.type
_entity_poly.pdbx_seq_one_letter_code
_entity_poly.pdbx_strand_id
1 'polypeptide(L)'
;MVNFASSTTTTVEAQKQSTPPKLTSSITRKDPTNRLEGSQNIYRWLDGKRADDGAEGLWRIHDTLYDLTDFIGKHPGGKSWLKVTKGTDITEAFETHHIGGKAERMLPLFKVRSASQPRHVRLTFHKDGFYRTLKRKVAVKLKDLDFSPVRRSEQIMDALLVATFGLAFLANIMGSYVVAAVCALFVCWTMICAHNFFHKKDNWRMLFYNLALLSYREMRVAHAMSHHLYPNSILDLEISFYEPWLSWMPLSSKNFCNAMHLGVMDLIWISLTTDQRTFYLDDLINLTIPFFMYVTGTRSLWEVLLMWVFIELFASFCYAVVGISAAHQHPEAVHYGDLILEDVDFGIYQVSAIVDRSDTKGSQFKVLTSFGDHCLHHMFPTLDHGLLPQLYPTFLETCAEFEVEYRERPWWHMFFAQYKQLARVDPITYLPGRKTKSVIFIKNEQLVPTGCVITRQSSPRRRSPPAPDGRMFWKENLQVINSTTRSRVLDCFQKIPWQIVLQYKGRKQAVPVRESTNYGSICQHYLCQPRAPTARPEVSATQTDGPNGWPSRMDEEQCLPNRDVIFVGNVRLVPFKHLLPPLEPVVTRVEVALAVLEELVARTCLTTIKI
;
A
#
# COMPACT_ATOMS: atom_id res chain seq x y z
N MET A 1 -11.99 -60.41 -55.34
CA MET A 1 -10.81 -59.51 -55.39
C MET A 1 -11.27 -58.08 -55.21
N VAL A 2 -10.42 -57.24 -54.66
CA VAL A 2 -10.71 -55.84 -54.27
C VAL A 2 -10.25 -54.89 -55.38
N ASN A 3 -10.91 -53.75 -55.54
CA ASN A 3 -10.17 -52.51 -55.81
C ASN A 3 -10.88 -51.29 -55.21
N PHE A 4 -10.08 -50.46 -54.52
CA PHE A 4 -10.53 -49.27 -53.81
C PHE A 4 -10.63 -48.06 -54.75
N ALA A 5 -11.62 -47.20 -54.51
CA ALA A 5 -11.59 -45.81 -54.97
C ALA A 5 -11.75 -44.92 -53.73
N SER A 6 -10.64 -44.32 -53.27
CA SER A 6 -10.62 -43.41 -52.11
C SER A 6 -10.97 -41.98 -52.55
N SER A 7 -11.97 -41.38 -51.93
CA SER A 7 -12.32 -39.97 -52.09
C SER A 7 -11.32 -39.05 -51.37
N THR A 8 -10.53 -38.27 -52.11
CA THR A 8 -9.75 -37.14 -51.57
C THR A 8 -10.54 -35.85 -51.67
N THR A 9 -11.26 -35.50 -50.60
CA THR A 9 -11.89 -34.19 -50.45
C THR A 9 -10.82 -33.18 -50.06
N THR A 10 -10.46 -32.25 -50.95
CA THR A 10 -9.42 -31.25 -50.69
C THR A 10 -9.99 -30.08 -49.90
N THR A 11 -10.01 -30.17 -48.57
CA THR A 11 -10.25 -29.00 -47.70
C THR A 11 -9.03 -28.10 -47.70
N VAL A 12 -9.06 -27.06 -48.54
CA VAL A 12 -8.09 -25.96 -48.48
C VAL A 12 -8.43 -25.09 -47.28
N GLU A 13 -7.89 -25.43 -46.11
CA GLU A 13 -7.86 -24.49 -44.98
C GLU A 13 -6.96 -23.32 -45.35
N ALA A 14 -7.57 -22.15 -45.54
CA ALA A 14 -6.84 -20.92 -45.74
C ALA A 14 -6.08 -20.55 -44.46
N GLN A 15 -4.78 -20.88 -44.41
CA GLN A 15 -3.85 -20.34 -43.42
C GLN A 15 -3.79 -18.82 -43.57
N LYS A 16 -4.69 -18.14 -42.86
CA LYS A 16 -4.68 -16.68 -42.71
C LYS A 16 -3.39 -16.33 -41.98
N GLN A 17 -2.40 -15.78 -42.70
CA GLN A 17 -1.18 -15.26 -42.11
C GLN A 17 -1.54 -14.12 -41.14
N SER A 18 -1.70 -14.47 -39.86
CA SER A 18 -1.88 -13.49 -38.81
C SER A 18 -0.57 -12.74 -38.61
N THR A 19 -0.61 -11.43 -38.79
CA THR A 19 0.48 -10.54 -38.38
C THR A 19 0.83 -10.85 -36.92
N PRO A 20 2.11 -11.01 -36.55
CA PRO A 20 2.49 -11.31 -35.17
C PRO A 20 1.95 -10.22 -34.24
N PRO A 21 1.48 -10.58 -33.03
CA PRO A 21 0.89 -9.64 -32.09
C PRO A 21 1.91 -8.56 -31.71
N LYS A 22 1.47 -7.30 -31.70
CA LYS A 22 2.35 -6.18 -31.37
C LYS A 22 2.52 -6.10 -29.85
N LEU A 23 3.78 -6.07 -29.42
CA LEU A 23 4.16 -6.06 -28.00
C LEU A 23 4.67 -4.68 -27.56
N THR A 24 4.56 -4.42 -26.27
CA THR A 24 5.05 -3.21 -25.60
C THR A 24 5.54 -3.54 -24.19
N SER A 25 6.41 -2.71 -23.63
CA SER A 25 6.90 -2.82 -22.24
C SER A 25 6.12 -1.95 -21.24
N SER A 26 5.13 -1.18 -21.71
CA SER A 26 4.37 -0.22 -20.89
C SER A 26 2.89 -0.16 -21.24
N ILE A 27 2.07 0.05 -20.21
CA ILE A 27 0.64 0.37 -20.34
C ILE A 27 0.39 1.84 -20.70
N THR A 28 1.41 2.70 -20.75
CA THR A 28 1.29 4.14 -21.08
C THR A 28 1.83 4.46 -22.48
N ARG A 29 1.37 5.58 -23.07
CA ARG A 29 1.88 6.06 -24.38
C ARG A 29 3.21 6.79 -24.29
N LYS A 30 3.49 7.42 -23.15
CA LYS A 30 4.73 8.11 -22.79
C LYS A 30 5.03 7.86 -21.31
N ASP A 31 6.22 8.24 -20.85
CA ASP A 31 6.51 8.24 -19.42
C ASP A 31 5.66 9.29 -18.69
N PRO A 32 5.16 9.01 -17.46
CA PRO A 32 4.32 9.94 -16.73
C PRO A 32 5.08 11.20 -16.33
N THR A 33 4.45 12.36 -16.50
CA THR A 33 4.98 13.64 -16.01
C THR A 33 5.19 13.60 -14.49
N ASN A 34 6.21 14.29 -13.98
CA ASN A 34 6.67 14.32 -12.58
C ASN A 34 7.26 13.00 -12.00
N ARG A 35 7.30 11.87 -12.75
CA ARG A 35 7.68 10.56 -12.21
C ARG A 35 9.14 10.42 -11.74
N LEU A 36 10.03 11.26 -12.27
CA LEU A 36 11.46 11.29 -11.90
C LEU A 36 11.83 12.55 -11.08
N GLU A 37 10.84 13.36 -10.71
CA GLU A 37 11.06 14.67 -10.09
C GLU A 37 10.95 14.60 -8.56
N GLY A 38 12.11 14.46 -7.90
CA GLY A 38 12.25 14.45 -6.44
C GLY A 38 11.45 13.34 -5.74
N SER A 39 11.20 13.52 -4.45
CA SER A 39 10.39 12.59 -3.64
C SER A 39 8.99 12.45 -4.23
N GLN A 40 8.62 11.22 -4.59
CA GLN A 40 7.30 10.89 -5.14
C GLN A 40 6.21 11.03 -4.05
N ASN A 41 5.08 11.61 -4.42
CA ASN A 41 3.94 11.81 -3.52
C ASN A 41 2.63 11.90 -4.31
N ILE A 42 1.50 11.81 -3.61
CA ILE A 42 0.16 11.79 -4.22
C ILE A 42 -0.19 13.05 -5.02
N TYR A 43 0.32 14.23 -4.63
CA TYR A 43 0.03 15.50 -5.30
C TYR A 43 0.75 15.59 -6.65
N ARG A 44 2.06 15.29 -6.66
CA ARG A 44 2.86 15.23 -7.91
C ARG A 44 2.31 14.21 -8.90
N TRP A 45 1.84 13.07 -8.43
CA TRP A 45 1.21 12.04 -9.26
C TRP A 45 -0.10 12.54 -9.88
N LEU A 46 -0.97 13.19 -9.09
CA LEU A 46 -2.21 13.79 -9.59
C LEU A 46 -1.93 14.91 -10.60
N ASP A 47 -0.93 15.75 -10.38
CA ASP A 47 -0.54 16.81 -11.32
C ASP A 47 0.04 16.23 -12.62
N GLY A 48 0.85 15.18 -12.53
CA GLY A 48 1.33 14.43 -13.71
C GLY A 48 0.17 13.83 -14.49
N LYS A 49 -0.83 13.24 -13.81
CA LYS A 49 -2.06 12.76 -14.45
C LYS A 49 -2.86 13.87 -15.13
N ARG A 50 -3.03 15.03 -14.48
CA ARG A 50 -3.68 16.21 -15.10
C ARG A 50 -2.95 16.68 -16.37
N ALA A 51 -1.62 16.63 -16.40
CA ALA A 51 -0.82 16.99 -17.57
C ALA A 51 -0.88 15.94 -18.69
N ASP A 52 -0.99 14.65 -18.35
CA ASP A 52 -0.88 13.53 -19.31
C ASP A 52 -2.19 13.12 -19.96
N ASP A 53 -3.29 13.17 -19.20
CA ASP A 53 -4.51 12.41 -19.53
C ASP A 53 -5.39 13.06 -20.61
N GLY A 54 -5.13 14.32 -20.94
CA GLY A 54 -5.92 15.08 -21.91
C GLY A 54 -7.38 15.27 -21.48
N ALA A 55 -7.64 15.36 -20.17
CA ALA A 55 -8.98 15.59 -19.63
C ALA A 55 -9.39 17.07 -19.57
N GLU A 56 -8.48 17.99 -19.90
CA GLU A 56 -8.76 19.43 -20.13
C GLU A 56 -9.47 20.13 -18.94
N GLY A 57 -9.13 19.76 -17.70
CA GLY A 57 -9.74 20.30 -16.47
C GLY A 57 -11.11 19.71 -16.11
N LEU A 58 -11.65 18.83 -16.95
CA LEU A 58 -12.87 18.04 -16.76
C LEU A 58 -12.52 16.63 -16.25
N TRP A 59 -13.48 15.70 -16.27
CA TRP A 59 -13.22 14.27 -16.05
C TRP A 59 -13.29 13.54 -17.39
N ARG A 60 -12.27 12.76 -17.72
CA ARG A 60 -12.27 11.89 -18.91
C ARG A 60 -12.71 10.48 -18.54
N ILE A 61 -13.66 9.93 -19.30
CA ILE A 61 -14.05 8.51 -19.25
C ILE A 61 -14.11 8.01 -20.70
N HIS A 62 -13.30 7.00 -21.01
CA HIS A 62 -12.95 6.56 -22.36
C HIS A 62 -12.48 7.77 -23.20
N ASP A 63 -13.05 7.98 -24.39
CA ASP A 63 -12.72 9.11 -25.27
C ASP A 63 -13.75 10.24 -25.19
N THR A 64 -14.34 10.47 -24.01
CA THR A 64 -15.32 11.55 -23.77
C THR A 64 -15.00 12.32 -22.49
N LEU A 65 -15.18 13.64 -22.55
CA LEU A 65 -15.03 14.57 -21.43
C LEU A 65 -16.41 14.91 -20.86
N TYR A 66 -16.50 14.89 -19.53
CA TYR A 66 -17.71 15.11 -18.75
C TYR A 66 -17.50 16.20 -17.71
N ASP A 67 -18.49 17.07 -17.51
CA ASP A 67 -18.53 17.97 -16.35
C ASP A 67 -19.39 17.35 -15.25
N LEU A 68 -18.73 16.88 -14.20
CA LEU A 68 -19.36 16.26 -13.04
C LEU A 68 -19.49 17.24 -11.86
N THR A 69 -19.19 18.53 -12.02
CA THR A 69 -19.10 19.52 -10.94
C THR A 69 -20.39 19.56 -10.08
N ASP A 70 -21.56 19.68 -10.70
CA ASP A 70 -22.87 19.68 -10.02
C ASP A 70 -23.30 18.30 -9.50
N PHE A 71 -22.62 17.23 -9.94
CA PHE A 71 -22.85 15.86 -9.50
C PHE A 71 -21.96 15.46 -8.32
N ILE A 72 -20.83 16.14 -8.06
CA ILE A 72 -19.93 15.87 -6.91
C ILE A 72 -20.72 15.73 -5.61
N GLY A 73 -21.64 16.67 -5.34
CA GLY A 73 -22.44 16.68 -4.12
C GLY A 73 -23.45 15.53 -4.01
N LYS A 74 -23.80 14.89 -5.12
CA LYS A 74 -24.86 13.87 -5.28
C LYS A 74 -24.29 12.46 -5.54
N HIS A 75 -22.98 12.33 -5.75
CA HIS A 75 -22.31 11.08 -6.07
C HIS A 75 -22.47 10.03 -4.96
N PRO A 76 -23.09 8.85 -5.21
CA PRO A 76 -23.36 7.87 -4.16
C PRO A 76 -22.10 7.31 -3.47
N GLY A 77 -20.97 7.23 -4.18
CA GLY A 77 -19.69 6.77 -3.63
C GLY A 77 -18.96 7.77 -2.73
N GLY A 78 -19.47 9.01 -2.60
CA GLY A 78 -18.83 10.07 -1.81
C GLY A 78 -18.14 11.14 -2.67
N LYS A 79 -17.91 12.32 -2.09
CA LYS A 79 -17.50 13.52 -2.82
C LYS A 79 -16.00 13.53 -3.15
N SER A 80 -15.18 12.87 -2.33
CA SER A 80 -13.72 12.84 -2.42
C SER A 80 -13.22 12.33 -3.77
N TRP A 81 -13.76 11.20 -4.24
CA TRP A 81 -13.37 10.54 -5.49
C TRP A 81 -13.35 11.50 -6.69
N LEU A 82 -14.42 12.28 -6.88
CA LEU A 82 -14.53 13.23 -7.98
C LEU A 82 -13.75 14.54 -7.73
N LYS A 83 -13.69 15.02 -6.47
CA LYS A 83 -12.91 16.23 -6.12
C LYS A 83 -11.41 16.05 -6.41
N VAL A 84 -10.84 14.93 -6.00
CA VAL A 84 -9.39 14.66 -6.10
C VAL A 84 -8.97 14.43 -7.56
N THR A 85 -9.80 13.70 -8.32
CA THR A 85 -9.55 13.34 -9.73
C THR A 85 -9.99 14.40 -10.74
N LYS A 86 -10.37 15.62 -10.31
CA LYS A 86 -10.71 16.68 -11.26
C LYS A 86 -9.49 16.98 -12.15
N GLY A 87 -9.72 16.95 -13.46
CA GLY A 87 -8.69 17.14 -14.48
C GLY A 87 -7.96 15.87 -14.91
N THR A 88 -8.35 14.66 -14.49
CA THR A 88 -7.70 13.40 -14.89
C THR A 88 -8.58 12.49 -15.74
N ASP A 89 -7.98 11.46 -16.33
CA ASP A 89 -8.71 10.29 -16.83
C ASP A 89 -9.06 9.39 -15.64
N ILE A 90 -10.32 8.98 -15.58
CA ILE A 90 -10.88 8.13 -14.53
C ILE A 90 -11.56 6.88 -15.12
N THR A 91 -11.18 6.47 -16.34
CA THR A 91 -11.81 5.34 -17.04
C THR A 91 -11.72 4.03 -16.25
N GLU A 92 -10.52 3.66 -15.78
CA GLU A 92 -10.32 2.42 -15.02
C GLU A 92 -11.09 2.47 -13.69
N ALA A 93 -11.06 3.59 -12.98
CA ALA A 93 -11.83 3.81 -11.75
C ALA A 93 -13.34 3.70 -12.02
N PHE A 94 -13.82 4.32 -13.10
CA PHE A 94 -15.22 4.30 -13.49
C PHE A 94 -15.68 2.87 -13.81
N GLU A 95 -14.93 2.12 -14.61
CA GLU A 95 -15.32 0.76 -15.01
C GLU A 95 -15.32 -0.21 -13.81
N THR A 96 -14.33 -0.11 -12.90
CA THR A 96 -14.18 -0.99 -11.72
C THR A 96 -15.18 -0.73 -10.60
N HIS A 97 -15.55 0.53 -10.36
CA HIS A 97 -16.43 0.90 -9.25
C HIS A 97 -17.93 0.86 -9.62
N HIS A 98 -18.28 0.87 -10.91
CA HIS A 98 -19.67 0.92 -11.39
C HIS A 98 -20.13 -0.38 -12.08
N ILE A 99 -20.40 -1.43 -11.30
CA ILE A 99 -20.73 -2.76 -11.85
C ILE A 99 -22.13 -2.80 -12.52
N GLY A 100 -23.13 -2.11 -11.95
CA GLY A 100 -24.56 -2.31 -12.28
C GLY A 100 -25.12 -1.55 -13.50
N GLY A 101 -24.28 -0.96 -14.36
CA GLY A 101 -24.73 -0.26 -15.59
C GLY A 101 -25.51 1.05 -15.38
N LYS A 102 -25.80 1.45 -14.13
CA LYS A 102 -26.58 2.65 -13.81
C LYS A 102 -25.81 3.94 -14.12
N ALA A 103 -24.51 3.96 -13.84
CA ALA A 103 -23.68 5.14 -14.06
C ALA A 103 -23.53 5.42 -15.55
N GLU A 104 -23.31 4.36 -16.34
CA GLU A 104 -23.23 4.37 -17.80
C GLU A 104 -24.48 4.99 -18.45
N ARG A 105 -25.67 4.75 -17.89
CA ARG A 105 -26.93 5.38 -18.34
C ARG A 105 -27.10 6.84 -17.92
N MET A 106 -26.41 7.29 -16.87
CA MET A 106 -26.47 8.69 -16.40
C MET A 106 -25.39 9.57 -17.04
N LEU A 107 -24.24 9.01 -17.43
CA LEU A 107 -23.12 9.74 -18.05
C LEU A 107 -23.51 10.70 -19.19
N PRO A 108 -24.44 10.38 -20.12
CA PRO A 108 -24.82 11.28 -21.21
C PRO A 108 -25.34 12.65 -20.73
N LEU A 109 -25.90 12.75 -19.52
CA LEU A 109 -26.39 13.99 -18.93
C LEU A 109 -25.27 15.00 -18.59
N PHE A 110 -24.03 14.53 -18.50
CA PHE A 110 -22.86 15.31 -18.10
C PHE A 110 -21.85 15.49 -19.23
N LYS A 111 -22.16 15.00 -20.44
CA LYS A 111 -21.24 15.00 -21.58
C LYS A 111 -21.01 16.43 -22.09
N VAL A 112 -19.73 16.81 -22.21
CA VAL A 112 -19.33 18.07 -22.84
C VAL A 112 -18.95 17.84 -24.30
N ARG A 113 -17.92 17.03 -24.56
CA ARG A 113 -17.47 16.66 -25.93
C ARG A 113 -16.60 15.41 -25.91
N SER A 114 -16.29 14.88 -27.09
CA SER A 114 -15.24 13.84 -27.23
C SER A 114 -13.86 14.43 -26.95
N ALA A 115 -12.94 13.61 -26.46
CA ALA A 115 -11.53 13.97 -26.29
C ALA A 115 -10.87 14.15 -27.67
N SER A 116 -9.92 15.09 -27.77
CA SER A 116 -9.20 15.40 -29.02
C SER A 116 -7.99 14.51 -29.27
N GLN A 117 -7.45 13.90 -28.21
CA GLN A 117 -6.25 13.05 -28.23
C GLN A 117 -6.57 11.66 -27.69
N PRO A 118 -5.87 10.59 -28.13
CA PRO A 118 -6.05 9.25 -27.58
C PRO A 118 -5.71 9.21 -26.07
N ARG A 119 -6.25 8.23 -25.35
CA ARG A 119 -5.96 8.02 -23.91
C ARG A 119 -4.46 7.84 -23.66
N HIS A 120 -3.96 8.36 -22.55
CA HIS A 120 -2.57 8.15 -22.12
C HIS A 120 -2.30 6.69 -21.75
N VAL A 121 -3.24 6.07 -21.03
CA VAL A 121 -3.25 4.63 -20.71
C VAL A 121 -3.80 3.83 -21.91
N ARG A 122 -3.18 2.69 -22.18
CA ARG A 122 -3.46 1.80 -23.32
C ARG A 122 -4.39 0.63 -22.99
N LEU A 123 -4.64 0.36 -21.70
CA LEU A 123 -5.50 -0.74 -21.24
C LEU A 123 -6.89 -0.66 -21.89
N THR A 124 -7.35 -1.79 -22.41
CA THR A 124 -8.58 -1.84 -23.21
C THR A 124 -9.78 -2.34 -22.41
N PHE A 125 -10.94 -1.83 -22.79
CA PHE A 125 -12.26 -2.20 -22.28
C PHE A 125 -13.17 -2.57 -23.45
N HIS A 126 -12.72 -3.53 -24.26
CA HIS A 126 -13.51 -4.02 -25.39
C HIS A 126 -14.83 -4.62 -24.90
N LYS A 127 -15.92 -4.41 -25.66
CA LYS A 127 -17.27 -4.87 -25.28
C LYS A 127 -17.28 -6.37 -24.96
N ASP A 128 -16.61 -7.15 -25.79
CA ASP A 128 -16.53 -8.60 -25.71
C ASP A 128 -15.16 -9.06 -25.17
N GLY A 129 -14.40 -8.14 -24.57
CA GLY A 129 -13.15 -8.42 -23.85
C GLY A 129 -13.39 -8.98 -22.45
N PHE A 130 -12.34 -9.58 -21.88
CA PHE A 130 -12.36 -10.31 -20.62
C PHE A 130 -13.02 -9.51 -19.49
N TYR A 131 -12.55 -8.29 -19.22
CA TYR A 131 -13.05 -7.53 -18.07
C TYR A 131 -14.53 -7.20 -18.18
N ARG A 132 -15.02 -6.81 -19.37
CA ARG A 132 -16.44 -6.45 -19.54
C ARG A 132 -17.34 -7.67 -19.58
N THR A 133 -16.86 -8.82 -20.03
CA THR A 133 -17.57 -10.09 -19.88
C THR A 133 -17.68 -10.47 -18.40
N LEU A 134 -16.58 -10.41 -17.64
CA LEU A 134 -16.59 -10.65 -16.19
C LEU A 134 -17.54 -9.70 -15.45
N LYS A 135 -17.41 -8.38 -15.68
CA LYS A 135 -18.26 -7.33 -15.09
C LYS A 135 -19.74 -7.57 -15.37
N ARG A 136 -20.13 -8.02 -16.57
CA ARG A 136 -21.52 -8.39 -16.88
C ARG A 136 -22.01 -9.61 -16.09
N LYS A 137 -21.22 -10.69 -16.05
CA LYS A 137 -21.60 -11.91 -15.30
C LYS A 137 -21.72 -11.61 -13.79
N VAL A 138 -20.78 -10.84 -13.23
CA VAL A 138 -20.83 -10.36 -11.84
C VAL A 138 -22.04 -9.45 -11.60
N ALA A 139 -22.37 -8.52 -12.51
CA ALA A 139 -23.56 -7.66 -12.38
C ALA A 139 -24.89 -8.43 -12.32
N VAL A 140 -24.97 -9.61 -12.96
CA VAL A 140 -26.09 -10.53 -12.78
C VAL A 140 -26.00 -11.20 -11.40
N LYS A 141 -24.85 -11.81 -11.08
CA LYS A 141 -24.62 -12.57 -9.84
C LYS A 141 -24.83 -11.74 -8.56
N LEU A 142 -24.54 -10.43 -8.59
CA LEU A 142 -24.76 -9.49 -7.49
C LEU A 142 -26.21 -9.45 -6.96
N LYS A 143 -27.20 -9.86 -7.77
CA LYS A 143 -28.61 -9.93 -7.35
C LYS A 143 -28.90 -11.10 -6.41
N ASP A 144 -28.08 -12.15 -6.49
CA ASP A 144 -28.29 -13.45 -5.85
C ASP A 144 -27.18 -13.78 -4.83
N LEU A 145 -26.41 -12.78 -4.39
CA LEU A 145 -25.38 -12.96 -3.37
C LEU A 145 -25.97 -12.96 -1.96
N ASP A 146 -25.37 -13.74 -1.07
CA ASP A 146 -25.55 -13.55 0.37
C ASP A 146 -24.73 -12.33 0.83
N PHE A 147 -25.42 -11.31 1.36
CA PHE A 147 -24.79 -10.11 1.92
C PHE A 147 -24.52 -10.22 3.44
N SER A 148 -24.89 -11.33 4.09
CA SER A 148 -24.56 -11.58 5.50
C SER A 148 -23.06 -11.45 5.86
N PRO A 149 -22.09 -11.79 4.98
CA PRO A 149 -20.68 -11.60 5.27
C PRO A 149 -20.29 -10.13 5.47
N VAL A 150 -20.97 -9.15 4.84
CA VAL A 150 -20.64 -7.73 5.00
C VAL A 150 -20.75 -7.31 6.47
N ARG A 151 -21.80 -7.76 7.17
CA ARG A 151 -21.98 -7.52 8.61
C ARG A 151 -20.87 -8.19 9.44
N ARG A 152 -20.33 -9.34 8.98
CA ARG A 152 -19.18 -9.98 9.64
C ARG A 152 -17.89 -9.17 9.45
N SER A 153 -17.68 -8.53 8.29
CA SER A 153 -16.53 -7.62 8.08
C SER A 153 -16.58 -6.44 9.04
N GLU A 154 -17.78 -5.86 9.26
CA GLU A 154 -17.99 -4.80 10.25
C GLU A 154 -17.69 -5.29 11.68
N GLN A 155 -18.19 -6.46 12.07
CA GLN A 155 -17.93 -7.05 13.39
C GLN A 155 -16.45 -7.39 13.62
N ILE A 156 -15.75 -7.88 12.58
CA ILE A 156 -14.29 -8.14 12.64
C ILE A 156 -13.54 -6.83 12.86
N MET A 157 -13.89 -5.78 12.12
CA MET A 157 -13.30 -4.46 12.29
C MET A 157 -13.50 -3.90 13.70
N ASP A 158 -14.75 -3.89 14.18
CA ASP A 158 -15.08 -3.34 15.50
C ASP A 158 -14.37 -4.14 16.61
N ALA A 159 -14.26 -5.47 16.47
CA ALA A 159 -13.52 -6.32 17.40
C ALA A 159 -12.01 -6.07 17.38
N LEU A 160 -11.41 -5.85 16.21
CA LEU A 160 -9.98 -5.48 16.07
C LEU A 160 -9.67 -4.14 16.73
N LEU A 161 -10.56 -3.15 16.58
CA LEU A 161 -10.45 -1.86 17.25
C LEU A 161 -10.56 -2.00 18.78
N VAL A 162 -11.59 -2.69 19.28
CA VAL A 162 -11.77 -2.90 20.72
C VAL A 162 -10.60 -3.67 21.32
N ALA A 163 -10.07 -4.67 20.62
CA ALA A 163 -8.88 -5.40 21.04
C ALA A 163 -7.63 -4.49 21.04
N THR A 164 -7.46 -3.61 20.05
CA THR A 164 -6.38 -2.61 20.02
C THR A 164 -6.38 -1.74 21.27
N PHE A 165 -7.51 -1.10 21.60
CA PHE A 165 -7.59 -0.24 22.80
C PHE A 165 -7.47 -1.06 24.10
N GLY A 166 -8.07 -2.26 24.18
CA GLY A 166 -7.95 -3.14 25.34
C GLY A 166 -6.50 -3.61 25.59
N LEU A 167 -5.76 -3.94 24.54
CA LEU A 167 -4.33 -4.31 24.62
C LEU A 167 -3.44 -3.11 24.92
N ALA A 168 -3.75 -1.92 24.40
CA ALA A 168 -3.03 -0.69 24.74
C ALA A 168 -3.18 -0.34 26.24
N PHE A 169 -4.40 -0.45 26.79
CA PHE A 169 -4.66 -0.32 28.23
C PHE A 169 -3.87 -1.36 29.03
N LEU A 170 -3.93 -2.63 28.64
CA LEU A 170 -3.26 -3.72 29.36
C LEU A 170 -1.73 -3.56 29.33
N ALA A 171 -1.14 -3.21 28.17
CA ALA A 171 0.28 -2.92 28.03
C ALA A 171 0.73 -1.79 28.96
N ASN A 172 -0.06 -0.71 29.02
CA ASN A 172 0.22 0.46 29.84
C ASN A 172 0.15 0.15 31.35
N ILE A 173 -0.91 -0.51 31.81
CA ILE A 173 -1.08 -0.91 33.22
C ILE A 173 0.03 -1.89 33.64
N MET A 174 0.36 -2.88 32.80
CA MET A 174 1.41 -3.86 33.10
C MET A 174 2.84 -3.33 32.90
N GLY A 175 3.04 -2.24 32.16
CA GLY A 175 4.37 -1.81 31.71
C GLY A 175 5.03 -2.78 30.71
N SER A 176 4.24 -3.62 30.03
CA SER A 176 4.75 -4.77 29.29
C SER A 176 4.88 -4.50 27.80
N TYR A 177 6.13 -4.37 27.34
CA TYR A 177 6.46 -4.27 25.91
C TYR A 177 6.10 -5.53 25.11
N VAL A 178 5.95 -6.69 25.77
CA VAL A 178 5.42 -7.90 25.11
C VAL A 178 3.94 -7.74 24.79
N VAL A 179 3.14 -7.20 25.72
CA VAL A 179 1.72 -6.89 25.46
C VAL A 179 1.61 -5.73 24.46
N ALA A 180 2.52 -4.76 24.49
CA ALA A 180 2.61 -3.69 23.48
C ALA A 180 2.89 -4.25 22.07
N ALA A 181 3.76 -5.26 21.92
CA ALA A 181 4.00 -5.91 20.63
C ALA A 181 2.75 -6.67 20.13
N VAL A 182 1.96 -7.29 21.01
CA VAL A 182 0.66 -7.87 20.65
C VAL A 182 -0.34 -6.78 20.27
N CYS A 183 -0.40 -5.66 21.00
CA CYS A 183 -1.20 -4.48 20.64
C CYS A 183 -0.85 -3.97 19.24
N ALA A 184 0.43 -3.89 18.91
CA ALA A 184 0.93 -3.46 17.61
C ALA A 184 0.50 -4.38 16.45
N LEU A 185 0.40 -5.70 16.67
CA LEU A 185 -0.20 -6.62 15.69
C LEU A 185 -1.68 -6.29 15.44
N PHE A 186 -2.43 -5.95 16.50
CA PHE A 186 -3.83 -5.55 16.37
C PHE A 186 -4.01 -4.16 15.73
N VAL A 187 -3.11 -3.20 15.96
CA VAL A 187 -3.06 -1.92 15.23
C VAL A 187 -2.88 -2.19 13.73
N CYS A 188 -1.87 -2.99 13.37
CA CYS A 188 -1.58 -3.38 11.98
C CYS A 188 -2.80 -4.07 11.32
N TRP A 189 -3.42 -5.06 11.98
CA TRP A 189 -4.62 -5.72 11.47
C TRP A 189 -5.83 -4.78 11.37
N THR A 190 -6.00 -3.83 12.29
CA THR A 190 -7.06 -2.82 12.21
C THR A 190 -6.88 -1.93 10.98
N MET A 191 -5.65 -1.49 10.69
CA MET A 191 -5.36 -0.70 9.48
C MET A 191 -5.57 -1.51 8.20
N ILE A 192 -5.07 -2.74 8.12
CA ILE A 192 -5.27 -3.61 6.94
C ILE A 192 -6.77 -3.90 6.73
N CYS A 193 -7.54 -4.06 7.81
CA CYS A 193 -8.99 -4.17 7.73
C CYS A 193 -9.65 -2.85 7.25
N ALA A 194 -9.11 -1.68 7.61
CA ALA A 194 -9.65 -0.37 7.23
C ALA A 194 -9.59 -0.12 5.72
N HIS A 195 -8.68 -0.78 5.01
CA HIS A 195 -8.59 -0.75 3.56
C HIS A 195 -9.90 -1.19 2.87
N ASN A 196 -10.56 -2.26 3.36
CA ASN A 196 -11.89 -2.66 2.89
C ASN A 196 -12.92 -1.52 2.98
N PHE A 197 -12.77 -0.63 3.96
CA PHE A 197 -13.70 0.47 4.21
C PHE A 197 -13.34 1.76 3.48
N PHE A 198 -12.07 2.04 3.16
CA PHE A 198 -11.72 3.25 2.41
C PHE A 198 -12.04 3.15 0.91
N HIS A 199 -12.10 1.95 0.33
CA HIS A 199 -12.57 1.72 -1.05
C HIS A 199 -14.09 1.94 -1.22
N LYS A 200 -14.84 1.93 -0.11
CA LYS A 200 -16.30 2.10 -0.08
C LYS A 200 -16.66 3.58 0.08
N LYS A 201 -17.97 3.87 0.01
CA LYS A 201 -18.53 5.18 0.38
C LYS A 201 -18.01 5.60 1.76
N ASP A 202 -17.73 6.89 1.92
CA ASP A 202 -17.31 7.51 3.19
C ASP A 202 -18.08 6.96 4.40
N ASN A 203 -17.34 6.39 5.35
CA ASN A 203 -17.83 5.74 6.55
C ASN A 203 -16.76 5.84 7.65
N TRP A 204 -17.17 5.84 8.91
CA TRP A 204 -16.27 6.07 10.05
C TRP A 204 -15.16 5.01 10.21
N ARG A 205 -15.37 3.76 9.78
CA ARG A 205 -14.36 2.69 9.88
C ARG A 205 -13.16 2.88 8.95
N MET A 206 -13.30 3.68 7.88
CA MET A 206 -12.17 4.04 7.01
C MET A 206 -11.10 4.85 7.77
N LEU A 207 -11.53 5.59 8.81
CA LEU A 207 -10.67 6.48 9.58
C LEU A 207 -9.65 5.72 10.45
N PHE A 208 -9.91 4.44 10.75
CA PHE A 208 -8.99 3.61 11.53
C PHE A 208 -7.69 3.28 10.81
N TYR A 209 -7.61 3.54 9.50
CA TYR A 209 -6.36 3.52 8.79
C TYR A 209 -5.36 4.57 9.34
N ASN A 210 -5.86 5.67 9.90
CA ASN A 210 -5.04 6.74 10.47
C ASN A 210 -4.45 6.42 11.85
N LEU A 211 -4.69 5.22 12.40
CA LEU A 211 -4.21 4.87 13.75
C LEU A 211 -2.67 4.85 13.86
N ALA A 212 -1.94 4.50 12.80
CA ALA A 212 -0.48 4.46 12.81
C ALA A 212 0.19 5.40 11.79
N LEU A 213 0.04 6.71 12.00
CA LEU A 213 0.74 7.78 11.26
C LEU A 213 0.56 7.84 9.73
N LEU A 214 -0.35 7.03 9.18
CA LEU A 214 -0.76 7.10 7.78
C LEU A 214 -2.08 7.86 7.62
N SER A 215 -2.46 8.16 6.38
CA SER A 215 -3.73 8.83 6.06
C SER A 215 -4.54 8.01 5.05
N TYR A 216 -5.80 7.71 5.36
CA TYR A 216 -6.75 7.11 4.41
C TYR A 216 -6.96 7.98 3.15
N ARG A 217 -6.77 9.30 3.27
CA ARG A 217 -6.91 10.26 2.16
C ARG A 217 -5.78 10.06 1.12
N GLU A 218 -4.54 10.05 1.59
CA GLU A 218 -3.36 9.65 0.80
C GLU A 218 -3.49 8.23 0.23
N MET A 219 -3.92 7.23 1.01
CA MET A 219 -4.10 5.86 0.51
C MET A 219 -5.21 5.69 -0.52
N ARG A 220 -6.28 6.49 -0.46
CA ARG A 220 -7.27 6.50 -1.55
C ARG A 220 -6.65 6.93 -2.88
N VAL A 221 -5.59 7.72 -2.88
CA VAL A 221 -4.84 8.06 -4.11
C VAL A 221 -3.81 6.98 -4.42
N ALA A 222 -2.87 6.74 -3.50
CA ALA A 222 -1.74 5.83 -3.73
C ALA A 222 -2.17 4.38 -3.99
N HIS A 223 -3.10 3.87 -3.18
CA HIS A 223 -3.57 2.50 -3.31
C HIS A 223 -4.78 2.41 -4.25
N ALA A 224 -5.88 3.12 -3.98
CA ALA A 224 -7.13 2.89 -4.71
C ALA A 224 -7.20 3.52 -6.12
N MET A 225 -6.52 4.65 -6.37
CA MET A 225 -6.50 5.30 -7.70
C MET A 225 -5.24 4.97 -8.52
N SER A 226 -4.12 4.63 -7.87
CA SER A 226 -2.85 4.35 -8.53
C SER A 226 -2.58 2.85 -8.58
N HIS A 227 -2.27 2.21 -7.45
CA HIS A 227 -1.91 0.79 -7.38
C HIS A 227 -3.00 -0.14 -7.91
N HIS A 228 -4.25 0.02 -7.49
CA HIS A 228 -5.38 -0.83 -7.91
C HIS A 228 -5.62 -0.82 -9.42
N LEU A 229 -5.51 0.34 -10.04
CA LEU A 229 -5.83 0.52 -11.46
C LEU A 229 -4.64 0.16 -12.35
N TYR A 230 -3.41 0.31 -11.85
CA TYR A 230 -2.18 0.23 -12.63
C TYR A 230 -1.05 -0.56 -11.93
N PRO A 231 -1.31 -1.73 -11.32
CA PRO A 231 -0.36 -2.40 -10.42
C PRO A 231 0.93 -2.82 -11.13
N ASN A 232 2.07 -2.70 -10.44
CA ASN A 232 3.41 -2.99 -10.96
C ASN A 232 3.82 -2.16 -12.21
N SER A 233 3.10 -1.09 -12.54
CA SER A 233 3.43 -0.18 -13.65
C SER A 233 4.23 1.05 -13.19
N ILE A 234 4.69 1.89 -14.13
CA ILE A 234 5.25 3.21 -13.81
C ILE A 234 4.22 4.23 -13.27
N LEU A 235 2.92 3.92 -13.34
CA LEU A 235 1.87 4.71 -12.69
C LEU A 235 1.58 4.23 -11.25
N ASP A 236 2.21 3.13 -10.80
CA ASP A 236 2.02 2.58 -9.46
C ASP A 236 2.86 3.33 -8.41
N LEU A 237 2.19 4.02 -7.50
CA LEU A 237 2.82 4.72 -6.39
C LEU A 237 3.40 3.75 -5.35
N GLU A 238 2.84 2.55 -5.19
CA GLU A 238 3.37 1.55 -4.25
C GLU A 238 4.64 0.86 -4.77
N ILE A 239 4.98 0.99 -6.05
CA ILE A 239 6.36 0.75 -6.52
C ILE A 239 7.20 2.02 -6.32
N SER A 240 6.66 3.16 -6.76
CA SER A 240 7.42 4.42 -6.86
C SER A 240 7.87 5.01 -5.52
N PHE A 241 7.18 4.71 -4.41
CA PHE A 241 7.56 5.15 -3.06
C PHE A 241 8.80 4.45 -2.51
N TYR A 242 9.10 3.22 -2.95
CA TYR A 242 10.29 2.50 -2.51
C TYR A 242 11.49 2.71 -3.44
N GLU A 243 11.32 3.34 -4.60
CA GLU A 243 12.44 3.65 -5.49
C GLU A 243 13.22 4.89 -5.00
N PRO A 244 14.57 4.88 -5.07
CA PRO A 244 15.43 3.87 -5.71
C PRO A 244 15.89 2.73 -4.78
N TRP A 245 15.43 2.66 -3.52
CA TRP A 245 15.91 1.71 -2.51
C TRP A 245 15.50 0.25 -2.78
N LEU A 246 14.27 0.04 -3.24
CA LEU A 246 13.77 -1.22 -3.78
C LEU A 246 13.27 -0.95 -5.20
N SER A 247 13.78 -1.69 -6.19
CA SER A 247 13.26 -1.63 -7.55
C SER A 247 12.92 -3.04 -8.02
N TRP A 248 11.61 -3.30 -8.05
CA TRP A 248 11.04 -4.54 -8.56
C TRP A 248 10.97 -4.57 -10.09
N MET A 249 11.24 -3.46 -10.78
CA MET A 249 11.27 -3.47 -12.25
C MET A 249 12.44 -4.33 -12.77
N PRO A 250 12.26 -5.13 -13.84
CA PRO A 250 13.33 -5.88 -14.51
C PRO A 250 14.24 -4.95 -15.34
N LEU A 251 14.98 -4.10 -14.64
CA LEU A 251 15.98 -3.18 -15.20
C LEU A 251 17.38 -3.64 -14.81
N SER A 252 18.36 -3.40 -15.69
CA SER A 252 19.74 -3.88 -15.53
C SER A 252 20.55 -3.16 -14.43
N SER A 253 20.12 -1.97 -14.00
CA SER A 253 20.83 -1.11 -13.05
C SER A 253 20.34 -1.30 -11.59
N LYS A 254 20.51 -2.50 -11.04
CA LYS A 254 20.13 -2.80 -9.64
C LYS A 254 21.30 -2.63 -8.68
N ASN A 255 21.07 -1.90 -7.58
CA ASN A 255 22.08 -1.68 -6.55
C ASN A 255 22.08 -2.81 -5.52
N PHE A 256 23.23 -3.05 -4.88
CA PHE A 256 23.40 -4.10 -3.87
C PHE A 256 22.43 -3.96 -2.68
N CYS A 257 22.03 -2.73 -2.33
CA CYS A 257 21.06 -2.44 -1.27
C CYS A 257 19.67 -3.06 -1.53
N ASN A 258 19.27 -3.25 -2.80
CA ASN A 258 17.98 -3.83 -3.17
C ASN A 258 17.81 -5.28 -2.68
N ALA A 259 18.91 -5.96 -2.31
CA ALA A 259 18.91 -7.33 -1.81
C ALA A 259 18.82 -7.45 -0.27
N MET A 260 18.94 -6.34 0.47
CA MET A 260 19.09 -6.35 1.94
C MET A 260 17.99 -5.55 2.66
N HIS A 261 16.73 -5.85 2.35
CA HIS A 261 15.58 -5.21 2.99
C HIS A 261 15.17 -5.90 4.30
N LEU A 262 15.24 -5.12 5.40
CA LEU A 262 14.57 -5.37 6.67
C LEU A 262 13.69 -4.15 6.96
N GLY A 263 12.36 -4.35 7.05
CA GLY A 263 11.32 -3.31 6.99
C GLY A 263 11.22 -2.34 8.19
N VAL A 264 12.32 -1.66 8.51
CA VAL A 264 12.40 -0.61 9.55
C VAL A 264 12.27 0.79 8.93
N MET A 265 12.44 0.93 7.62
CA MET A 265 12.54 2.23 6.95
C MET A 265 11.20 2.84 6.52
N ASP A 266 10.16 2.01 6.39
CA ASP A 266 9.05 2.32 5.49
C ASP A 266 8.09 3.41 6.02
N LEU A 267 8.02 3.61 7.34
CA LEU A 267 7.03 4.50 7.97
C LEU A 267 7.61 5.78 8.60
N ILE A 268 8.91 5.79 8.91
CA ILE A 268 9.63 7.05 9.20
C ILE A 268 9.75 7.87 7.91
N TRP A 269 9.92 7.22 6.75
CA TRP A 269 10.14 7.91 5.48
C TRP A 269 8.87 8.56 4.91
N ILE A 270 7.75 7.82 4.83
CA ILE A 270 6.48 8.34 4.26
C ILE A 270 5.99 9.59 5.03
N SER A 271 6.19 9.63 6.35
CA SER A 271 5.71 10.74 7.17
C SER A 271 6.64 11.94 7.33
N LEU A 272 7.90 11.86 6.88
CA LEU A 272 8.88 12.96 6.97
C LEU A 272 9.25 13.61 5.63
N THR A 273 8.81 13.09 4.48
CA THR A 273 9.35 13.46 3.15
C THR A 273 8.37 14.16 2.21
N THR A 274 7.23 14.62 2.72
CA THR A 274 6.17 15.25 1.93
C THR A 274 6.01 16.74 2.28
N ASP A 275 6.77 17.59 1.59
CA ASP A 275 6.77 19.07 1.72
C ASP A 275 5.40 19.76 1.44
N GLN A 276 4.37 19.01 1.10
CA GLN A 276 3.03 19.49 0.72
C GLN A 276 1.89 18.87 1.54
N ARG A 277 2.16 18.41 2.78
CA ARG A 277 1.08 17.92 3.65
C ARG A 277 0.22 19.06 4.18
N THR A 278 -1.00 19.16 3.64
CA THR A 278 -2.10 19.87 4.31
C THR A 278 -2.57 19.02 5.51
N PHE A 279 -2.61 19.62 6.69
CA PHE A 279 -3.09 18.97 7.92
C PHE A 279 -4.63 18.97 7.99
N TYR A 280 -5.23 17.85 8.38
CA TYR A 280 -6.68 17.68 8.56
C TYR A 280 -6.98 17.14 9.96
N LEU A 281 -8.18 17.41 10.49
CA LEU A 281 -8.57 16.98 11.85
C LEU A 281 -8.54 15.46 12.03
N ASP A 282 -8.78 14.67 10.97
CA ASP A 282 -8.67 13.21 11.04
C ASP A 282 -7.22 12.70 11.11
N ASP A 283 -6.21 13.55 10.87
CA ASP A 283 -4.81 13.20 11.11
C ASP A 283 -4.51 13.06 12.62
N LEU A 284 -5.33 13.62 13.52
CA LEU A 284 -5.22 13.47 14.98
C LEU A 284 -5.63 12.08 15.50
N ILE A 285 -6.14 11.21 14.65
CA ILE A 285 -6.64 9.88 15.04
C ILE A 285 -5.50 8.98 15.55
N ASN A 286 -4.28 9.17 15.05
CA ASN A 286 -3.06 8.55 15.59
C ASN A 286 -2.86 8.81 17.10
N LEU A 287 -3.23 10.00 17.59
CA LEU A 287 -3.07 10.39 18.99
C LEU A 287 -4.12 9.76 19.91
N THR A 288 -5.14 9.08 19.38
CA THR A 288 -6.19 8.47 20.21
C THR A 288 -5.67 7.34 21.10
N ILE A 289 -4.72 6.54 20.62
CA ILE A 289 -4.07 5.47 21.41
C ILE A 289 -3.26 6.05 22.59
N PRO A 290 -2.27 6.94 22.40
CA PRO A 290 -1.50 7.50 23.52
C PRO A 290 -2.36 8.38 24.43
N PHE A 291 -3.34 9.13 23.90
CA PHE A 291 -4.29 9.87 24.72
C PHE A 291 -5.07 8.94 25.65
N PHE A 292 -5.66 7.87 25.11
CA PHE A 292 -6.40 6.88 25.88
C PHE A 292 -5.52 6.20 26.95
N MET A 293 -4.30 5.80 26.59
CA MET A 293 -3.33 5.25 27.55
C MET A 293 -3.00 6.26 28.66
N TYR A 294 -2.82 7.54 28.35
CA TYR A 294 -2.47 8.56 29.33
C TYR A 294 -3.59 8.84 30.34
N VAL A 295 -4.85 8.94 29.88
CA VAL A 295 -6.00 9.24 30.76
C VAL A 295 -6.49 8.01 31.57
N THR A 296 -6.28 6.79 31.08
CA THR A 296 -6.69 5.56 31.78
C THR A 296 -5.60 4.94 32.67
N GLY A 297 -4.33 5.27 32.42
CA GLY A 297 -3.19 4.75 33.18
C GLY A 297 -2.73 5.64 34.33
N THR A 298 -1.81 5.11 35.12
CA THR A 298 -1.09 5.85 36.18
C THR A 298 0.30 6.32 35.74
N ARG A 299 0.82 5.84 34.60
CA ARG A 299 2.14 6.20 34.08
C ARG A 299 2.29 7.69 33.77
N SER A 300 3.52 8.17 33.70
CA SER A 300 3.84 9.52 33.22
C SER A 300 3.58 9.67 31.71
N LEU A 301 3.40 10.91 31.24
CA LEU A 301 3.22 11.19 29.81
C LEU A 301 4.39 10.65 28.96
N TRP A 302 5.62 10.79 29.46
CA TRP A 302 6.82 10.33 28.77
C TRP A 302 6.87 8.80 28.60
N GLU A 303 6.51 8.03 29.62
CA GLU A 303 6.42 6.56 29.50
C GLU A 303 5.34 6.11 28.51
N VAL A 304 4.19 6.80 28.50
CA VAL A 304 3.10 6.51 27.55
C VAL A 304 3.57 6.79 26.12
N LEU A 305 4.25 7.92 25.88
CA LEU A 305 4.79 8.26 24.57
C LEU A 305 5.86 7.25 24.10
N LEU A 306 6.76 6.80 24.98
CA LEU A 306 7.75 5.77 24.64
C LEU A 306 7.09 4.42 24.28
N MET A 307 6.08 4.01 25.03
CA MET A 307 5.35 2.77 24.76
C MET A 307 4.52 2.87 23.47
N TRP A 308 3.89 4.02 23.22
CA TRP A 308 3.17 4.29 21.98
C TRP A 308 4.12 4.27 20.78
N VAL A 309 5.25 4.98 20.82
CA VAL A 309 6.25 4.97 19.74
C VAL A 309 6.75 3.54 19.46
N PHE A 310 6.89 2.69 20.48
CA PHE A 310 7.19 1.26 20.27
C PHE A 310 6.04 0.52 19.55
N ILE A 311 4.78 0.74 19.95
CA ILE A 311 3.60 0.16 19.29
C ILE A 311 3.57 0.58 17.82
N GLU A 312 3.77 1.87 17.54
CA GLU A 312 3.83 2.44 16.19
C GLU A 312 4.91 1.77 15.33
N LEU A 313 6.16 1.74 15.82
CA LEU A 313 7.30 1.17 15.08
C LEU A 313 7.14 -0.35 14.84
N PHE A 314 6.54 -1.09 15.78
CA PHE A 314 6.31 -2.52 15.60
C PHE A 314 5.12 -2.81 14.68
N ALA A 315 4.03 -2.03 14.80
CA ALA A 315 2.86 -2.13 13.90
C ALA A 315 3.28 -1.80 12.46
N SER A 316 4.15 -0.79 12.32
CA SER A 316 4.79 -0.37 11.08
C SER A 316 5.58 -1.51 10.42
N PHE A 317 6.48 -2.15 11.17
CA PHE A 317 7.24 -3.30 10.69
C PHE A 317 6.33 -4.45 10.24
N CYS A 318 5.29 -4.77 11.02
CA CYS A 318 4.34 -5.80 10.65
C CYS A 318 3.51 -5.45 9.41
N TYR A 319 3.12 -4.18 9.25
CA TYR A 319 2.40 -3.70 8.06
C TYR A 319 3.26 -3.83 6.81
N ALA A 320 4.53 -3.39 6.87
CA ALA A 320 5.49 -3.53 5.78
C ALA A 320 5.71 -4.99 5.38
N VAL A 321 5.92 -5.89 6.36
CA VAL A 321 6.07 -7.33 6.09
C VAL A 321 4.84 -7.90 5.38
N VAL A 322 3.62 -7.55 5.80
CA VAL A 322 2.39 -8.05 5.16
C VAL A 322 2.16 -7.43 3.77
N GLY A 323 2.38 -6.13 3.62
CA GLY A 323 2.18 -5.41 2.35
C GLY A 323 3.16 -5.84 1.25
N ILE A 324 4.46 -5.88 1.55
CA ILE A 324 5.48 -6.22 0.54
C ILE A 324 5.39 -7.70 0.12
N SER A 325 4.93 -8.58 1.03
CA SER A 325 4.67 -10.00 0.73
C SER A 325 3.21 -10.31 0.31
N ALA A 326 2.46 -9.29 -0.10
CA ALA A 326 1.15 -9.43 -0.73
C ALA A 326 1.25 -9.96 -2.17
N ALA A 327 0.21 -9.78 -2.98
CA ALA A 327 -0.01 -10.54 -4.21
C ALA A 327 0.81 -10.08 -5.44
N HIS A 328 1.60 -9.01 -5.33
CA HIS A 328 2.18 -8.31 -6.49
C HIS A 328 3.66 -8.60 -6.76
N GLN A 329 4.50 -8.67 -5.73
CA GLN A 329 5.97 -8.70 -5.87
C GLN A 329 6.50 -10.11 -6.18
N HIS A 330 6.17 -10.63 -7.37
CA HIS A 330 6.44 -12.02 -7.76
C HIS A 330 7.12 -12.12 -9.15
N PRO A 331 8.11 -13.01 -9.37
CA PRO A 331 8.78 -13.20 -10.68
C PRO A 331 7.89 -13.70 -11.81
N GLU A 332 6.72 -14.23 -11.49
CA GLU A 332 5.70 -14.60 -12.49
C GLU A 332 4.74 -13.43 -12.78
N ALA A 333 4.65 -12.43 -11.90
CA ALA A 333 3.79 -11.27 -12.11
C ALA A 333 4.44 -10.30 -13.10
N VAL A 334 3.64 -9.76 -14.01
CA VAL A 334 4.04 -8.70 -14.94
C VAL A 334 4.40 -7.45 -14.15
N HIS A 335 5.53 -6.85 -14.51
CA HIS A 335 5.98 -5.54 -14.07
C HIS A 335 6.33 -4.68 -15.30
N TYR A 336 6.35 -3.36 -15.17
CA TYR A 336 6.84 -2.48 -16.23
C TYR A 336 8.25 -2.88 -16.70
N GLY A 337 8.45 -2.95 -18.01
CA GLY A 337 9.65 -3.53 -18.62
C GLY A 337 9.41 -4.93 -19.21
N ASP A 338 8.48 -5.71 -18.64
CA ASP A 338 8.01 -6.96 -19.24
C ASP A 338 7.19 -6.71 -20.51
N LEU A 339 7.32 -7.60 -21.49
CA LEU A 339 6.62 -7.49 -22.76
C LEU A 339 5.19 -8.04 -22.65
N ILE A 340 4.20 -7.18 -22.90
CA ILE A 340 2.77 -7.46 -22.95
C ILE A 340 2.19 -7.10 -24.32
N LEU A 341 0.97 -7.54 -24.62
CA LEU A 341 0.21 -7.08 -25.79
C LEU A 341 -0.05 -5.57 -25.71
N GLU A 342 0.10 -4.85 -26.82
CA GLU A 342 -0.12 -3.39 -26.88
C GLU A 342 -1.58 -2.99 -26.59
N ASP A 343 -2.52 -3.88 -26.88
CA ASP A 343 -3.97 -3.75 -26.76
C ASP A 343 -4.57 -4.58 -25.60
N VAL A 344 -3.76 -4.94 -24.60
CA VAL A 344 -4.16 -5.81 -23.48
C VAL A 344 -5.44 -5.32 -22.77
N ASP A 345 -6.38 -6.25 -22.54
CA ASP A 345 -7.59 -6.01 -21.75
C ASP A 345 -7.21 -5.72 -20.29
N PHE A 346 -7.88 -4.73 -19.68
CA PHE A 346 -7.63 -4.32 -18.30
C PHE A 346 -7.61 -5.50 -17.32
N GLY A 347 -8.58 -6.42 -17.40
CA GLY A 347 -8.66 -7.55 -16.47
C GLY A 347 -7.58 -8.60 -16.74
N ILE A 348 -7.20 -8.82 -18.01
CA ILE A 348 -6.05 -9.68 -18.31
C ILE A 348 -4.77 -9.08 -17.70
N TYR A 349 -4.58 -7.77 -17.80
CA TYR A 349 -3.46 -7.08 -17.17
C TYR A 349 -3.46 -7.28 -15.64
N GLN A 350 -4.59 -7.07 -14.98
CA GLN A 350 -4.74 -7.31 -13.54
C GLN A 350 -4.39 -8.76 -13.14
N VAL A 351 -4.91 -9.78 -13.84
CA VAL A 351 -4.52 -11.19 -13.56
C VAL A 351 -3.04 -11.44 -13.84
N SER A 352 -2.46 -10.77 -14.83
CA SER A 352 -1.03 -10.90 -15.16
C SER A 352 -0.11 -10.28 -14.11
N ALA A 353 -0.53 -9.21 -13.43
CA ALA A 353 0.22 -8.49 -12.40
C ALA A 353 0.00 -9.04 -10.97
N ILE A 354 -0.85 -10.06 -10.81
CA ILE A 354 -1.25 -10.62 -9.51
C ILE A 354 -0.95 -12.12 -9.42
N VAL A 355 -0.49 -12.55 -8.25
CA VAL A 355 -0.38 -13.96 -7.81
C VAL A 355 -1.00 -14.05 -6.40
N ASP A 356 -2.21 -14.59 -6.33
CA ASP A 356 -3.04 -14.57 -5.11
C ASP A 356 -2.48 -15.48 -3.99
N ARG A 357 -2.80 -15.13 -2.74
CA ARG A 357 -2.40 -15.91 -1.55
C ARG A 357 -3.39 -17.00 -1.17
N SER A 358 -3.07 -18.25 -1.52
CA SER A 358 -3.92 -19.41 -1.23
C SER A 358 -4.15 -19.70 0.26
N ASP A 359 -3.25 -19.27 1.15
CA ASP A 359 -3.32 -19.50 2.60
C ASP A 359 -4.26 -18.53 3.36
N THR A 360 -4.71 -17.48 2.67
CA THR A 360 -5.69 -16.50 3.19
C THR A 360 -7.13 -16.92 2.95
N LYS A 361 -7.38 -17.63 1.83
CA LYS A 361 -8.72 -18.01 1.35
C LYS A 361 -9.49 -18.85 2.37
N GLY A 362 -10.81 -18.72 2.30
CA GLY A 362 -11.75 -19.44 3.18
C GLY A 362 -11.84 -18.89 4.60
N SER A 363 -11.02 -17.90 4.98
CA SER A 363 -11.14 -17.19 6.27
C SER A 363 -11.27 -15.69 6.06
N GLN A 364 -12.48 -15.17 6.21
CA GLN A 364 -12.79 -13.74 6.08
C GLN A 364 -11.92 -12.87 7.00
N PHE A 365 -11.55 -13.36 8.20
CA PHE A 365 -10.59 -12.68 9.06
C PHE A 365 -9.22 -12.55 8.39
N LYS A 366 -8.62 -13.65 7.92
CA LYS A 366 -7.30 -13.61 7.24
C LYS A 366 -7.31 -12.75 5.97
N VAL A 367 -8.40 -12.79 5.22
CA VAL A 367 -8.60 -11.95 4.03
C VAL A 367 -8.54 -10.48 4.42
N LEU A 368 -9.34 -10.06 5.41
CA LEU A 368 -9.40 -8.68 5.89
C LEU A 368 -8.13 -8.20 6.61
N THR A 369 -7.33 -9.09 7.20
CA THR A 369 -6.12 -8.70 7.96
C THR A 369 -4.81 -8.96 7.22
N SER A 370 -4.84 -9.47 5.98
CA SER A 370 -3.63 -9.72 5.20
C SER A 370 -3.79 -9.65 3.67
N PHE A 371 -4.73 -8.81 3.22
CA PHE A 371 -5.04 -8.53 1.81
C PHE A 371 -5.33 -9.79 0.96
N GLY A 372 -6.17 -10.69 1.47
CA GLY A 372 -6.61 -11.87 0.71
C GLY A 372 -7.58 -11.54 -0.42
N ASP A 373 -7.88 -12.54 -1.27
CA ASP A 373 -8.75 -12.41 -2.46
C ASP A 373 -8.36 -11.26 -3.42
N HIS A 374 -7.05 -10.96 -3.47
CA HIS A 374 -6.47 -9.74 -4.06
C HIS A 374 -6.87 -9.51 -5.51
N CYS A 375 -6.81 -10.56 -6.34
CA CYS A 375 -7.17 -10.46 -7.76
C CYS A 375 -8.63 -10.02 -7.97
N LEU A 376 -9.57 -10.59 -7.22
CA LEU A 376 -10.97 -10.17 -7.28
C LEU A 376 -11.20 -8.79 -6.66
N HIS A 377 -10.42 -8.44 -5.65
CA HIS A 377 -10.45 -7.13 -5.03
C HIS A 377 -10.03 -6.03 -6.01
N HIS A 378 -8.95 -6.22 -6.78
CA HIS A 378 -8.53 -5.29 -7.83
C HIS A 378 -9.56 -5.12 -8.96
N MET A 379 -10.31 -6.19 -9.28
CA MET A 379 -11.37 -6.13 -10.29
C MET A 379 -12.59 -5.36 -9.83
N PHE A 380 -12.91 -5.42 -8.53
CA PHE A 380 -14.17 -4.93 -7.94
C PHE A 380 -13.96 -4.31 -6.54
N PRO A 381 -13.10 -3.29 -6.38
CA PRO A 381 -12.58 -2.86 -5.07
C PRO A 381 -13.63 -2.27 -4.13
N THR A 382 -14.76 -1.80 -4.66
CA THR A 382 -15.89 -1.28 -3.87
C THR A 382 -16.74 -2.40 -3.23
N LEU A 383 -16.60 -3.64 -3.69
CA LEU A 383 -17.25 -4.79 -3.05
C LEU A 383 -16.52 -5.13 -1.75
N ASP A 384 -17.28 -5.47 -0.72
CA ASP A 384 -16.71 -5.90 0.54
C ASP A 384 -15.96 -7.23 0.36
N HIS A 385 -14.78 -7.38 0.96
CA HIS A 385 -14.00 -8.62 0.91
C HIS A 385 -14.81 -9.87 1.32
N GLY A 386 -15.81 -9.74 2.20
CA GLY A 386 -16.71 -10.85 2.55
C GLY A 386 -17.57 -11.39 1.40
N LEU A 387 -17.72 -10.65 0.30
CA LEU A 387 -18.49 -11.03 -0.88
C LEU A 387 -17.64 -11.71 -1.96
N LEU A 388 -16.36 -11.35 -2.07
CA LEU A 388 -15.46 -11.82 -3.14
C LEU A 388 -15.38 -13.36 -3.25
N PRO A 389 -15.38 -14.16 -2.16
CA PRO A 389 -15.42 -15.62 -2.25
C PRO A 389 -16.56 -16.19 -3.10
N GLN A 390 -17.72 -15.51 -3.14
CA GLN A 390 -18.90 -15.94 -3.89
C GLN A 390 -18.79 -15.67 -5.41
N LEU A 391 -17.78 -14.88 -5.83
CA LEU A 391 -17.54 -14.51 -7.23
C LEU A 391 -16.47 -15.37 -7.92
N TYR A 392 -15.65 -16.12 -7.16
CA TYR A 392 -14.63 -17.01 -7.73
C TYR A 392 -15.14 -17.97 -8.81
N PRO A 393 -16.32 -18.62 -8.70
CA PRO A 393 -16.83 -19.49 -9.77
C PRO A 393 -17.00 -18.75 -11.10
N THR A 394 -17.62 -17.57 -11.08
CA THR A 394 -17.83 -16.71 -12.25
C THR A 394 -16.53 -16.16 -12.82
N PHE A 395 -15.56 -15.84 -11.95
CA PHE A 395 -14.23 -15.40 -12.34
C PHE A 395 -13.44 -16.52 -13.01
N LEU A 396 -13.36 -17.71 -12.41
CA LEU A 396 -12.65 -18.86 -12.96
C LEU A 396 -13.28 -19.36 -14.28
N GLU A 397 -14.61 -19.32 -14.39
CA GLU A 397 -15.32 -19.56 -15.66
C GLU A 397 -14.88 -18.58 -16.75
N THR A 398 -14.75 -17.29 -16.43
CA THR A 398 -14.30 -16.27 -17.39
C THR A 398 -12.81 -16.38 -17.69
N CYS A 399 -11.97 -16.78 -16.73
CA CYS A 399 -10.56 -17.12 -16.98
C CYS A 399 -10.43 -18.31 -17.94
N ALA A 400 -11.30 -19.33 -17.83
CA ALA A 400 -11.34 -20.43 -18.78
C ALA A 400 -11.81 -20.00 -20.18
N GLU A 401 -12.84 -19.15 -20.27
CA GLU A 401 -13.38 -18.62 -21.54
C GLU A 401 -12.34 -17.83 -22.36
N PHE A 402 -11.44 -17.11 -21.70
CA PHE A 402 -10.39 -16.29 -22.33
C PHE A 402 -8.98 -16.94 -22.26
N GLU A 403 -8.89 -18.20 -21.83
CA GLU A 403 -7.62 -18.94 -21.65
C GLU A 403 -6.56 -18.18 -20.82
N VAL A 404 -7.00 -17.54 -19.73
CA VAL A 404 -6.17 -16.78 -18.78
C VAL A 404 -5.79 -17.66 -17.60
N GLU A 405 -4.49 -17.78 -17.30
CA GLU A 405 -4.01 -18.51 -16.13
C GLU A 405 -4.18 -17.69 -14.85
N TYR A 406 -5.13 -18.08 -14.00
CA TYR A 406 -5.20 -17.60 -12.62
C TYR A 406 -4.21 -18.35 -11.74
N ARG A 407 -3.41 -17.62 -10.96
CA ARG A 407 -2.26 -18.16 -10.22
C ARG A 407 -2.38 -17.87 -8.74
N GLU A 408 -2.11 -18.89 -7.94
CA GLU A 408 -2.01 -18.79 -6.49
C GLU A 408 -0.71 -19.38 -5.97
N ARG A 409 -0.18 -18.77 -4.90
CA ARG A 409 0.98 -19.26 -4.16
C ARG A 409 0.75 -19.02 -2.65
N PRO A 410 1.30 -19.86 -1.77
CA PRO A 410 1.20 -19.61 -0.33
C PRO A 410 2.15 -18.49 0.12
N TRP A 411 1.83 -17.81 1.22
CA TRP A 411 2.59 -16.67 1.77
C TRP A 411 4.11 -16.87 1.83
N TRP A 412 4.60 -18.01 2.32
CA TRP A 412 6.05 -18.26 2.41
C TRP A 412 6.73 -18.32 1.04
N HIS A 413 6.01 -18.71 -0.02
CA HIS A 413 6.52 -18.62 -1.39
C HIS A 413 6.60 -17.15 -1.83
N MET A 414 5.55 -16.35 -1.57
CA MET A 414 5.52 -14.91 -1.86
C MET A 414 6.67 -14.18 -1.16
N PHE A 415 6.91 -14.49 0.11
CA PHE A 415 7.98 -13.91 0.92
C PHE A 415 9.38 -14.11 0.31
N PHE A 416 9.67 -15.28 -0.29
CA PHE A 416 10.94 -15.49 -1.00
C PHE A 416 10.92 -14.99 -2.46
N ALA A 417 9.74 -14.93 -3.08
CA ALA A 417 9.57 -14.50 -4.45
C ALA A 417 9.88 -13.00 -4.65
N GLN A 418 9.51 -12.14 -3.70
CA GLN A 418 9.87 -10.70 -3.74
C GLN A 418 11.38 -10.49 -3.87
N TYR A 419 12.22 -11.24 -3.15
CA TYR A 419 13.68 -11.13 -3.26
C TYR A 419 14.20 -11.63 -4.62
N LYS A 420 13.55 -12.65 -5.22
CA LYS A 420 13.83 -13.06 -6.60
C LYS A 420 13.42 -11.99 -7.61
N GLN A 421 12.33 -11.26 -7.36
CA GLN A 421 11.90 -10.14 -8.21
C GLN A 421 12.84 -8.95 -8.09
N LEU A 422 13.29 -8.62 -6.87
CA LEU A 422 14.33 -7.63 -6.62
C LEU A 422 15.66 -8.01 -7.31
N ALA A 423 15.97 -9.31 -7.46
CA ALA A 423 17.12 -9.78 -8.23
C ALA A 423 16.89 -9.92 -9.75
N ARG A 424 15.65 -9.90 -10.24
CA ARG A 424 15.32 -10.10 -11.66
C ARG A 424 15.71 -8.88 -12.49
N VAL A 425 16.62 -9.06 -13.45
CA VAL A 425 17.05 -8.02 -14.41
C VAL A 425 16.57 -8.26 -15.84
N ASP A 426 16.18 -9.50 -16.16
CA ASP A 426 15.68 -9.87 -17.49
C ASP A 426 14.14 -9.74 -17.54
N PRO A 427 13.57 -9.09 -18.57
CA PRO A 427 12.14 -9.03 -18.77
C PRO A 427 11.58 -10.38 -19.26
N ILE A 428 10.34 -10.68 -18.89
CA ILE A 428 9.56 -11.80 -19.44
C ILE A 428 8.65 -11.30 -20.57
N THR A 429 8.12 -12.23 -21.37
CA THR A 429 7.02 -11.95 -22.30
C THR A 429 5.76 -12.66 -21.81
N TYR A 430 4.71 -11.91 -21.53
CA TYR A 430 3.41 -12.43 -21.13
C TYR A 430 2.43 -12.39 -22.31
N LEU A 431 1.90 -13.56 -22.69
CA LEU A 431 0.90 -13.72 -23.73
C LEU A 431 -0.30 -14.50 -23.16
N PRO A 432 -1.49 -13.89 -23.02
CA PRO A 432 -2.71 -14.63 -22.67
C PRO A 432 -3.06 -15.63 -23.79
N GLY A 433 -3.78 -16.72 -23.47
CA GLY A 433 -4.20 -17.72 -24.47
C GLY A 433 -3.08 -18.58 -25.07
N ARG A 434 -1.86 -18.52 -24.54
CA ARG A 434 -0.86 -19.57 -24.78
C ARG A 434 -0.64 -20.34 -23.49
N LYS A 435 -0.98 -21.63 -23.48
CA LYS A 435 -0.55 -22.56 -22.42
C LYS A 435 0.95 -22.41 -22.22
N THR A 436 1.33 -21.90 -21.06
CA THR A 436 2.68 -21.50 -20.64
C THR A 436 3.58 -22.73 -20.46
N LYS A 437 3.87 -23.44 -21.55
CA LYS A 437 4.94 -24.45 -21.60
C LYS A 437 6.28 -23.73 -21.58
N SER A 438 6.75 -23.50 -20.37
CA SER A 438 8.04 -22.90 -20.02
C SER A 438 8.11 -21.39 -20.27
N VAL A 439 8.52 -20.64 -19.25
CA VAL A 439 9.02 -19.26 -19.41
C VAL A 439 10.26 -19.33 -20.30
N ILE A 440 10.17 -18.78 -21.52
CA ILE A 440 11.32 -18.66 -22.41
C ILE A 440 12.08 -17.40 -22.01
N PHE A 441 13.18 -17.58 -21.28
CA PHE A 441 14.15 -16.52 -21.06
C PHE A 441 14.84 -16.20 -22.39
N ILE A 442 14.46 -15.09 -23.02
CA ILE A 442 15.12 -14.59 -24.22
C ILE A 442 16.38 -13.84 -23.77
N LYS A 443 17.55 -14.47 -23.93
CA LYS A 443 18.81 -13.73 -23.89
C LYS A 443 18.90 -12.83 -25.11
N ASN A 444 19.01 -11.52 -24.89
CA ASN A 444 19.31 -10.55 -25.95
C ASN A 444 20.78 -10.66 -26.38
N GLU A 445 21.09 -11.66 -27.19
CA GLU A 445 22.33 -11.69 -27.99
C GLU A 445 22.08 -11.07 -29.37
N GLN A 446 22.09 -9.73 -29.43
CA GLN A 446 22.50 -8.94 -30.61
C GLN A 446 22.45 -7.43 -30.32
N LEU A 447 23.63 -6.81 -30.16
CA LEU A 447 23.99 -5.43 -30.57
C LEU A 447 25.38 -5.02 -30.03
N VAL A 448 26.46 -5.61 -30.56
CA VAL A 448 27.82 -5.03 -30.51
C VAL A 448 28.52 -5.37 -31.85
N PRO A 449 29.16 -4.42 -32.54
CA PRO A 449 29.79 -4.67 -33.83
C PRO A 449 31.21 -5.25 -33.70
N THR A 450 31.55 -6.09 -34.70
CA THR A 450 32.90 -6.44 -35.17
C THR A 450 33.94 -7.02 -34.18
N GLY A 451 34.28 -8.29 -34.40
CA GLY A 451 35.68 -8.73 -34.43
C GLY A 451 36.24 -9.50 -33.23
N CYS A 452 36.14 -10.85 -33.27
CA CYS A 452 37.31 -11.74 -33.27
C CYS A 452 36.86 -13.20 -33.47
N VAL A 453 37.52 -13.93 -34.37
CA VAL A 453 37.22 -15.35 -34.65
C VAL A 453 38.16 -16.24 -33.82
N ILE A 454 37.61 -17.10 -32.95
CA ILE A 454 38.32 -18.30 -32.49
C ILE A 454 37.37 -19.51 -32.57
N THR A 455 37.69 -20.42 -33.48
CA THR A 455 37.02 -21.70 -33.69
C THR A 455 37.50 -22.75 -32.69
N ARG A 456 36.59 -23.58 -32.16
CA ARG A 456 36.92 -24.98 -31.79
C ARG A 456 35.78 -25.93 -32.16
N GLN A 457 36.17 -27.06 -32.74
CA GLN A 457 35.28 -28.04 -33.38
C GLN A 457 34.82 -29.14 -32.41
N SER A 458 33.64 -29.73 -32.70
CA SER A 458 33.28 -31.17 -32.67
C SER A 458 33.75 -32.09 -31.51
N SER A 459 33.02 -33.13 -31.06
CA SER A 459 32.08 -34.01 -31.78
C SER A 459 31.19 -34.84 -30.81
N PRO A 460 30.19 -35.62 -31.28
CA PRO A 460 29.13 -36.21 -30.44
C PRO A 460 29.15 -37.76 -30.28
N ARG A 461 28.38 -38.28 -29.31
CA ARG A 461 27.83 -39.67 -29.15
C ARG A 461 26.98 -39.70 -27.84
N ARG A 462 25.94 -40.53 -27.63
CA ARG A 462 25.08 -41.44 -28.44
C ARG A 462 23.79 -41.75 -27.64
N ARG A 463 22.68 -42.17 -28.29
CA ARG A 463 21.49 -42.84 -27.66
C ARG A 463 21.80 -44.35 -27.46
N SER A 464 21.09 -45.23 -26.73
CA SER A 464 19.70 -45.44 -26.21
C SER A 464 19.80 -46.48 -25.03
N PRO A 465 18.81 -47.31 -24.58
CA PRO A 465 17.32 -47.39 -24.69
C PRO A 465 16.61 -47.55 -23.28
N PRO A 466 15.29 -47.94 -23.14
CA PRO A 466 14.52 -47.76 -21.88
C PRO A 466 13.96 -49.02 -21.13
N ALA A 467 13.53 -48.80 -19.86
CA ALA A 467 12.51 -49.55 -19.04
C ALA A 467 12.81 -51.03 -18.63
N PRO A 468 12.15 -51.66 -17.60
CA PRO A 468 10.87 -51.30 -16.91
C PRO A 468 10.79 -51.47 -15.35
N ASP A 469 9.60 -51.11 -14.81
CA ASP A 469 8.87 -51.49 -13.56
C ASP A 469 9.52 -51.70 -12.16
N GLY A 470 8.67 -51.87 -11.11
CA GLY A 470 9.08 -52.50 -9.83
C GLY A 470 9.10 -51.71 -8.50
N ARG A 471 7.92 -51.30 -7.97
CA ARG A 471 7.56 -51.06 -6.53
C ARG A 471 8.60 -50.61 -5.45
N MET A 472 8.26 -49.49 -4.79
CA MET A 472 8.52 -49.05 -3.39
C MET A 472 9.61 -49.75 -2.53
N PHE A 473 10.50 -48.96 -1.89
CA PHE A 473 10.45 -48.68 -0.44
C PHE A 473 11.41 -47.53 -0.03
N TRP A 474 11.16 -46.89 1.12
CA TRP A 474 12.01 -45.83 1.70
C TRP A 474 13.17 -46.40 2.53
N LYS A 475 14.42 -45.98 2.25
CA LYS A 475 15.41 -45.47 3.24
C LYS A 475 16.79 -45.15 2.63
N GLU A 476 17.43 -44.12 3.20
CA GLU A 476 18.88 -43.90 3.36
C GLU A 476 19.79 -44.13 2.12
N ASN A 477 20.41 -43.08 1.55
CA ASN A 477 21.60 -42.50 2.18
C ASN A 477 21.98 -41.10 1.65
N LEU A 478 22.53 -40.28 2.55
CA LEU A 478 23.48 -39.22 2.19
C LEU A 478 24.79 -39.85 1.72
N GLN A 479 25.27 -39.50 0.51
CA GLN A 479 26.66 -39.11 0.22
C GLN A 479 26.88 -38.88 -1.29
N VAL A 480 27.98 -38.17 -1.59
CA VAL A 480 28.49 -37.73 -2.92
C VAL A 480 27.97 -36.36 -3.40
N ILE A 481 28.39 -35.31 -2.68
CA ILE A 481 28.61 -34.00 -3.31
C ILE A 481 30.07 -33.98 -3.80
N ASN A 482 30.25 -33.80 -5.10
CA ASN A 482 31.56 -33.86 -5.74
C ASN A 482 32.42 -32.62 -5.39
N SER A 483 33.72 -32.80 -5.24
CA SER A 483 34.61 -31.92 -4.45
C SER A 483 35.06 -30.62 -5.13
N THR A 484 34.51 -30.26 -6.29
CA THR A 484 35.04 -29.19 -7.15
C THR A 484 34.42 -27.80 -6.91
N THR A 485 33.31 -27.69 -6.18
CA THR A 485 32.63 -26.40 -5.93
C THR A 485 33.14 -25.67 -4.67
N ARG A 486 33.97 -26.31 -3.83
CA ARG A 486 34.34 -25.78 -2.51
C ARG A 486 35.52 -24.79 -2.53
N SER A 487 36.38 -24.78 -3.55
CA SER A 487 37.58 -23.92 -3.59
C SER A 487 37.33 -22.49 -4.10
N ARG A 488 36.19 -22.20 -4.75
CA ARG A 488 35.90 -20.86 -5.29
C ARG A 488 35.14 -19.91 -4.35
N VAL A 489 34.60 -20.42 -3.24
CA VAL A 489 33.90 -19.59 -2.24
C VAL A 489 34.84 -19.17 -1.11
N LEU A 490 35.88 -19.95 -0.80
CA LEU A 490 36.82 -19.66 0.29
C LEU A 490 37.86 -18.57 -0.06
N ASP A 491 38.31 -18.48 -1.31
CA ASP A 491 39.30 -17.47 -1.74
C ASP A 491 38.78 -16.03 -1.67
N CYS A 492 37.47 -15.80 -1.74
CA CYS A 492 36.88 -14.46 -1.63
C CYS A 492 36.83 -13.94 -0.18
N PHE A 493 36.87 -14.81 0.83
CA PHE A 493 36.78 -14.41 2.24
C PHE A 493 38.14 -14.07 2.88
N GLN A 494 39.27 -14.32 2.22
CA GLN A 494 40.62 -14.07 2.75
C GLN A 494 41.24 -12.70 2.35
N LYS A 495 40.50 -11.80 1.70
CA LYS A 495 41.01 -10.50 1.22
C LYS A 495 40.25 -9.28 1.77
N ILE A 496 39.84 -9.32 3.04
CA ILE A 496 39.28 -8.16 3.76
C ILE A 496 40.12 -7.92 5.02
N PRO A 497 40.83 -6.78 5.16
CA PRO A 497 41.65 -6.49 6.33
C PRO A 497 40.78 -6.00 7.50
N TRP A 498 40.44 -6.91 8.41
CA TRP A 498 39.89 -6.56 9.72
C TRP A 498 41.02 -6.43 10.75
N GLN A 499 41.32 -5.21 11.20
CA GLN A 499 42.01 -5.00 12.47
C GLN A 499 41.05 -4.36 13.48
N ILE A 500 40.51 -5.20 14.37
CA ILE A 500 39.93 -4.76 15.64
C ILE A 500 40.73 -5.47 16.73
N VAL A 501 41.62 -4.72 17.38
CA VAL A 501 42.35 -5.22 18.55
C VAL A 501 41.51 -4.97 19.80
N LEU A 502 40.98 -6.04 20.38
CA LEU A 502 40.39 -6.00 21.72
C LEU A 502 41.51 -6.10 22.77
N GLN A 503 41.66 -5.06 23.60
CA GLN A 503 42.22 -5.24 24.95
C GLN A 503 41.31 -4.62 26.00
N TYR A 504 40.89 -5.46 26.94
CA TYR A 504 40.13 -5.07 28.12
C TYR A 504 41.01 -5.31 29.35
N LYS A 505 41.44 -4.24 30.02
CA LYS A 505 41.95 -4.26 31.40
C LYS A 505 41.67 -2.90 32.02
N GLY A 506 41.18 -2.88 33.25
CA GLY A 506 40.56 -1.69 33.83
C GLY A 506 41.33 -1.06 35.00
N ARG A 507 40.59 -0.16 35.67
CA ARG A 507 40.86 0.54 36.94
C ARG A 507 41.74 1.81 36.91
N LYS A 508 41.12 2.81 37.58
CA LYS A 508 41.65 3.95 38.36
C LYS A 508 41.86 5.29 37.66
N GLN A 509 41.52 6.31 38.46
CA GLN A 509 41.52 7.74 38.17
C GLN A 509 42.94 8.29 38.01
N ALA A 510 43.11 9.27 37.11
CA ALA A 510 43.83 10.52 37.38
C ALA A 510 43.59 11.57 36.27
N VAL A 511 43.42 12.81 36.71
CA VAL A 511 43.50 14.11 36.01
C VAL A 511 44.91 14.70 36.34
N PRO A 512 45.55 15.74 35.72
CA PRO A 512 45.17 16.76 34.69
C PRO A 512 46.23 17.00 33.56
N VAL A 513 46.20 18.22 32.95
CA VAL A 513 47.29 19.00 32.27
C VAL A 513 47.32 18.84 30.74
N ARG A 514 46.86 19.84 29.94
CA ARG A 514 47.60 21.01 29.35
C ARG A 514 48.74 20.57 28.39
N GLU A 515 49.07 21.23 27.28
CA GLU A 515 48.78 22.60 26.79
C GLU A 515 49.09 22.73 25.28
N SER A 516 48.42 23.65 24.55
CA SER A 516 48.94 24.31 23.31
C SER A 516 49.21 23.39 22.07
N THR A 517 49.51 23.82 20.82
CA THR A 517 49.26 24.97 19.91
C THR A 517 49.69 24.51 18.47
N ASN A 518 49.44 25.13 17.31
CA ASN A 518 48.71 26.33 16.87
C ASN A 518 48.35 26.22 15.35
N TYR A 519 47.58 27.18 14.79
CA TYR A 519 47.28 27.38 13.34
C TYR A 519 46.44 26.28 12.63
N GLY A 520 45.58 26.55 11.65
CA GLY A 520 45.08 27.82 11.13
C GLY A 520 44.57 27.70 9.68
N SER A 521 43.28 28.04 9.43
CA SER A 521 42.81 28.92 8.32
C SER A 521 42.95 28.40 6.85
N ILE A 522 42.12 28.66 5.81
CA ILE A 522 41.01 29.60 5.52
C ILE A 522 39.98 28.99 4.51
N CYS A 523 38.70 29.35 4.69
CA CYS A 523 37.52 29.45 3.78
C CYS A 523 37.37 28.73 2.42
N GLN A 524 36.12 28.27 2.18
CA GLN A 524 35.19 28.70 1.11
C GLN A 524 33.75 28.64 1.66
N HIS A 525 33.11 29.75 2.08
CA HIS A 525 32.25 30.65 1.29
C HIS A 525 31.01 30.00 0.61
N TYR A 526 29.83 30.24 1.20
CA TYR A 526 28.54 30.34 0.51
C TYR A 526 27.85 31.65 0.90
N LEU A 527 27.16 32.28 -0.05
CA LEU A 527 26.66 33.65 0.02
C LEU A 527 25.28 33.73 0.70
N CYS A 528 25.14 34.60 1.71
CA CYS A 528 23.85 35.11 2.17
C CYS A 528 23.64 36.54 1.67
N GLN A 529 22.44 36.84 1.15
CA GLN A 529 22.00 38.21 0.83
C GLN A 529 21.14 38.77 1.99
N PRO A 530 21.25 40.06 2.34
CA PRO A 530 20.62 40.63 3.54
C PRO A 530 19.20 41.14 3.31
N ARG A 531 18.35 41.09 4.35
CA ARG A 531 17.09 41.84 4.43
C ARG A 531 17.34 43.26 4.93
N ALA A 532 16.73 44.25 4.27
CA ALA A 532 16.65 45.63 4.77
C ALA A 532 15.41 45.83 5.68
N PRO A 533 15.44 46.75 6.67
CA PRO A 533 14.31 47.04 7.54
C PRO A 533 13.39 48.12 6.96
N THR A 534 12.10 48.06 7.27
CA THR A 534 11.14 49.16 7.03
C THR A 534 10.38 49.49 8.32
N ALA A 535 10.06 50.77 8.48
CA ALA A 535 9.72 51.39 9.76
C ALA A 535 8.23 51.33 10.13
N ARG A 536 7.94 51.45 11.43
CA ARG A 536 6.62 51.86 11.95
C ARG A 536 6.47 53.39 11.86
N PRO A 537 5.24 53.89 11.75
CA PRO A 537 4.85 55.16 12.35
C PRO A 537 4.04 54.94 13.64
N GLU A 538 4.28 55.78 14.65
CA GLU A 538 3.39 55.99 15.80
C GLU A 538 2.37 57.09 15.45
N VAL A 539 1.13 56.98 15.94
CA VAL A 539 0.25 58.13 16.19
C VAL A 539 -0.55 57.86 17.47
N SER A 540 -0.78 58.92 18.26
CA SER A 540 -1.33 58.90 19.61
C SER A 540 -2.84 59.16 19.70
N ALA A 541 -3.42 58.65 20.79
CA ALA A 541 -4.55 59.14 21.60
C ALA A 541 -5.64 60.07 21.00
N THR A 542 -6.90 59.75 21.31
CA THR A 542 -7.85 60.70 21.94
C THR A 542 -9.02 59.97 22.64
N GLN A 543 -9.57 60.59 23.69
CA GLN A 543 -10.73 60.11 24.46
C GLN A 543 -12.06 60.47 23.78
N THR A 544 -13.16 59.80 24.16
CA THR A 544 -14.39 60.48 24.63
C THR A 544 -15.38 59.50 25.29
N ASP A 545 -15.70 59.77 26.55
CA ASP A 545 -16.97 59.65 27.30
C ASP A 545 -17.92 58.43 27.18
N GLY A 546 -18.40 57.97 28.34
CA GLY A 546 -19.51 56.99 28.52
C GLY A 546 -20.89 57.68 28.64
N PRO A 547 -21.82 57.28 29.56
CA PRO A 547 -21.73 56.24 30.60
C PRO A 547 -23.01 55.34 30.70
N ASN A 548 -23.28 54.79 31.90
CA ASN A 548 -24.45 53.99 32.37
C ASN A 548 -24.26 52.45 32.25
N GLY A 549 -24.40 51.64 33.33
CA GLY A 549 -24.66 51.94 34.74
C GLY A 549 -24.45 50.70 35.65
N TRP A 550 -24.19 50.96 36.94
CA TRP A 550 -23.97 49.98 38.04
C TRP A 550 -25.31 49.39 38.57
N PRO A 551 -25.39 48.54 39.64
CA PRO A 551 -24.37 47.78 40.42
C PRO A 551 -24.60 46.24 40.34
N SER A 552 -23.71 45.29 40.64
CA SER A 552 -22.76 44.99 41.74
C SER A 552 -23.34 44.39 43.05
N ARG A 553 -22.90 43.14 43.34
CA ARG A 553 -22.39 42.59 44.63
C ARG A 553 -23.26 41.64 45.49
N MET A 554 -22.53 40.78 46.21
CA MET A 554 -22.89 39.92 47.36
C MET A 554 -23.69 38.64 47.10
N ASP A 555 -23.60 37.59 47.92
CA ASP A 555 -22.48 36.91 48.63
C ASP A 555 -23.06 35.64 49.32
N GLU A 556 -22.16 34.80 49.86
CA GLU A 556 -22.40 33.83 50.96
C GLU A 556 -23.17 32.50 50.78
N GLU A 557 -22.68 31.56 51.59
CA GLU A 557 -23.01 30.14 51.76
C GLU A 557 -24.37 29.88 52.41
N GLN A 558 -24.91 28.66 52.25
CA GLN A 558 -25.51 27.93 53.39
C GLN A 558 -25.64 26.41 53.15
N CYS A 559 -25.83 25.65 54.24
CA CYS A 559 -25.48 24.22 54.33
C CYS A 559 -26.63 23.37 54.94
N LEU A 560 -26.63 22.05 54.66
CA LEU A 560 -27.39 20.95 55.32
C LEU A 560 -28.92 20.84 55.03
N PRO A 561 -29.59 19.68 55.33
CA PRO A 561 -29.11 18.43 55.94
C PRO A 561 -29.42 17.10 55.18
N ASN A 562 -28.85 16.01 55.72
CA ASN A 562 -29.05 14.59 55.34
C ASN A 562 -30.44 14.00 55.68
N ARG A 563 -30.92 13.03 54.88
CA ARG A 563 -31.10 11.58 55.21
C ARG A 563 -32.25 10.95 54.40
N ASP A 564 -32.00 9.78 53.81
CA ASP A 564 -32.60 8.52 54.30
C ASP A 564 -32.02 7.28 53.61
N VAL A 565 -32.03 6.14 54.33
CA VAL A 565 -31.45 4.85 53.93
C VAL A 565 -32.50 3.76 54.09
N ILE A 566 -32.68 2.95 53.05
CA ILE A 566 -33.49 1.72 53.11
C ILE A 566 -32.60 0.53 52.75
N PHE A 567 -32.61 -0.51 53.60
CA PHE A 567 -31.89 -1.78 53.39
C PHE A 567 -32.88 -2.91 53.15
N VAL A 568 -32.75 -3.64 52.04
CA VAL A 568 -33.20 -5.04 51.89
C VAL A 568 -32.26 -5.79 50.95
N GLY A 569 -31.86 -7.02 51.30
CA GLY A 569 -31.37 -8.02 50.33
C GLY A 569 -29.87 -8.37 50.39
N ASN A 570 -29.54 -9.53 50.95
CA ASN A 570 -28.18 -10.07 50.97
C ASN A 570 -27.78 -10.65 49.60
N VAL A 571 -26.93 -9.95 48.85
CA VAL A 571 -26.05 -10.54 47.83
C VAL A 571 -24.64 -9.98 48.02
N ARG A 572 -23.65 -10.84 48.30
CA ARG A 572 -22.23 -10.46 48.33
C ARG A 572 -21.72 -10.23 46.91
N LEU A 573 -21.92 -9.02 46.39
CA LEU A 573 -21.09 -8.51 45.29
C LEU A 573 -19.73 -8.12 45.87
N VAL A 574 -18.66 -8.77 45.40
CA VAL A 574 -17.28 -8.32 45.67
C VAL A 574 -17.10 -6.97 44.95
N PRO A 575 -16.77 -5.86 45.64
CA PRO A 575 -16.72 -4.57 44.97
C PRO A 575 -15.55 -4.50 43.97
N PHE A 576 -15.87 -4.15 42.73
CA PHE A 576 -14.90 -3.93 41.64
C PHE A 576 -14.09 -2.63 41.80
N LYS A 577 -13.79 -2.22 43.05
CA LYS A 577 -13.29 -0.88 43.43
C LYS A 577 -11.77 -0.72 43.43
N HIS A 578 -11.01 -1.74 43.03
CA HIS A 578 -9.54 -1.73 43.05
C HIS A 578 -8.87 -1.82 41.68
N LEU A 579 -9.61 -1.54 40.59
CA LEU A 579 -9.12 -1.60 39.21
C LEU A 579 -9.28 -0.29 38.42
N LEU A 580 -9.81 0.76 39.04
CA LEU A 580 -9.94 2.10 38.45
C LEU A 580 -9.35 3.13 39.43
N PRO A 581 -8.50 4.08 38.96
CA PRO A 581 -8.03 5.18 39.78
C PRO A 581 -9.20 6.12 40.18
N PRO A 582 -9.06 6.92 41.25
CA PRO A 582 -10.06 7.94 41.60
C PRO A 582 -10.26 8.93 40.45
N LEU A 583 -11.47 9.52 40.37
CA LEU A 583 -11.86 10.36 39.24
C LEU A 583 -11.13 11.72 39.17
N GLU A 584 -10.73 12.30 40.32
CA GLU A 584 -9.97 13.57 40.36
C GLU A 584 -8.71 13.56 39.47
N PRO A 585 -7.74 12.63 39.63
CA PRO A 585 -6.56 12.61 38.76
C PRO A 585 -6.88 12.26 37.30
N VAL A 586 -8.05 11.70 36.98
CA VAL A 586 -8.49 11.53 35.58
C VAL A 586 -8.89 12.87 34.97
N VAL A 587 -9.63 13.71 35.71
CA VAL A 587 -9.99 15.07 35.25
C VAL A 587 -8.74 15.91 34.99
N THR A 588 -7.82 15.97 35.94
CA THR A 588 -6.56 16.72 35.77
C THR A 588 -5.71 16.19 34.60
N ARG A 589 -5.69 14.87 34.37
CA ARG A 589 -5.01 14.28 33.19
C ARG A 589 -5.71 14.63 31.88
N VAL A 590 -7.04 14.67 31.85
CA VAL A 590 -7.80 15.10 30.67
C VAL A 590 -7.51 16.58 30.35
N GLU A 591 -7.51 17.47 31.35
CA GLU A 591 -7.17 18.89 31.17
C GLU A 591 -5.76 19.08 30.61
N VAL A 592 -4.75 18.41 31.20
CA VAL A 592 -3.36 18.45 30.70
C VAL A 592 -3.26 17.88 29.27
N ALA A 593 -3.95 16.77 28.98
CA ALA A 593 -3.92 16.16 27.66
C ALA A 593 -4.60 17.02 26.59
N LEU A 594 -5.72 17.67 26.94
CA LEU A 594 -6.40 18.63 26.05
C LEU A 594 -5.52 19.86 25.79
N ALA A 595 -4.91 20.45 26.82
CA ALA A 595 -4.00 21.58 26.66
C ALA A 595 -2.79 21.24 25.75
N VAL A 596 -2.21 20.04 25.90
CA VAL A 596 -1.15 19.56 25.01
C VAL A 596 -1.66 19.37 23.58
N LEU A 597 -2.87 18.83 23.40
CA LEU A 597 -3.46 18.63 22.07
C LEU A 597 -3.78 19.97 21.39
N GLU A 598 -4.35 20.93 22.13
CA GLU A 598 -4.63 22.29 21.68
C GLU A 598 -3.36 23.02 21.27
N GLU A 599 -2.28 22.93 22.06
CA GLU A 599 -1.00 23.53 21.68
C GLU A 599 -0.35 22.83 20.48
N LEU A 600 -0.49 21.49 20.35
CA LEU A 600 -0.02 20.77 19.16
C LEU A 600 -0.77 21.23 17.90
N VAL A 601 -2.10 21.30 17.98
CA VAL A 601 -2.97 21.76 16.88
C VAL A 601 -2.69 23.22 16.56
N ALA A 602 -2.57 24.10 17.55
CA ALA A 602 -2.24 25.50 17.35
C ALA A 602 -0.88 25.67 16.65
N ARG A 603 0.16 24.94 17.07
CA ARG A 603 1.48 24.98 16.44
C ARG A 603 1.47 24.46 14.99
N THR A 604 0.76 23.36 14.72
CA THR A 604 0.64 22.78 13.37
C THR A 604 -0.22 23.63 12.43
N CYS A 605 -1.33 24.19 12.92
CA CYS A 605 -2.15 25.14 12.16
C CYS A 605 -1.41 26.46 11.91
N LEU A 606 -0.61 26.96 12.85
CA LEU A 606 0.22 28.16 12.66
C LEU A 606 1.35 27.96 11.63
N THR A 607 1.87 26.75 11.44
CA THR A 607 2.77 26.46 10.30
C THR A 607 2.01 26.35 8.99
N THR A 608 0.77 25.82 8.98
CA THR A 608 -0.06 25.73 7.77
C THR A 608 -0.59 27.10 7.31
N ILE A 609 -0.73 28.08 8.21
CA ILE A 609 -1.18 29.46 7.93
C ILE A 609 -0.02 30.39 7.50
N LYS A 610 1.24 29.91 7.52
CA LYS A 610 2.45 30.71 7.23
C LYS A 610 3.23 30.30 5.97
N ILE A 611 2.62 29.52 5.08
CA ILE A 611 3.18 29.11 3.78
C ILE A 611 2.23 29.55 2.67
#